data_AF-A0A3U4Y5Q2-F1
#
_entry.id   AF-A0A3U4Y5Q2-F1
#
_cell.length_a   1.000
_cell.length_b   1.000
_cell.length_c   1.000
_cell.angle_alpha   90.00
_cell.angle_beta   90.00
_cell.angle_gamma   90.00
#
_symmetry.space_group_name_H-M   'P 1'
#
loop_
_entity.id
_entity.type
_entity.pdbx_description
1 polymer ?
#
loop_
_entity_poly.entity_id
_entity_poly.type
_entity_poly.pdbx_seq_one_letter_code
_entity_poly.pdbx_strand_id
1 'polypeptide(L)'
;MERNVTLDFVRGVAILGILLLNISAFGLPKAAYLNPAWYGAIVPEDAWSWAILDIVAQAKFLTLFALLFGAGLQMLLPRGKQWIQSRLTLLVLLGFIHALFFWDGDILLAYGLVGLICWRLVRDAPSVKSLFNTGILLYLVGIGVLLLLGVVSSSETSRAWTPDASAILYEKYWKLNGGMGAISNRAEMLSNSLLALGAQYGWQLAGMMLLGAALMRSGWLKGQYSLRHYRRTGALLVALGLMINLLAVILQWRLDWAYRWCAFLLQAPRELSAPLQTLGYAALMFGFWPQLSRCRLTLAIACVGRMALTNYLLQTIICTTLFYQFGLFMKFNRLELLFFVVPVWAINLLFSVIWLRFWRQGPVEWLWRQLTLRASGSLR
;
A
#
# COMPACT_ATOMS: atom_id res chain seq x y z
N MET A 1 -25.20 -8.72 4.35
CA MET A 1 -24.41 -7.65 3.72
C MET A 1 -24.48 -7.86 2.22
N GLU A 2 -25.23 -6.99 1.56
CA GLU A 2 -25.22 -6.90 0.11
C GLU A 2 -23.80 -6.61 -0.39
N ARG A 3 -23.37 -7.31 -1.42
CA ARG A 3 -22.00 -7.26 -1.91
C ARG A 3 -21.84 -6.07 -2.85
N ASN A 4 -20.97 -5.13 -2.50
CA ASN A 4 -20.68 -3.99 -3.35
C ASN A 4 -19.53 -4.32 -4.32
N VAL A 5 -19.90 -4.65 -5.57
CA VAL A 5 -18.94 -5.01 -6.64
C VAL A 5 -18.00 -3.85 -6.97
N THR A 6 -18.47 -2.60 -6.86
CA THR A 6 -17.62 -1.41 -7.06
C THR A 6 -16.48 -1.38 -6.06
N LEU A 7 -16.75 -1.64 -4.78
CA LEU A 7 -15.69 -1.70 -3.75
C LEU A 7 -14.71 -2.85 -4.00
N ASP A 8 -15.21 -4.01 -4.43
CA ASP A 8 -14.34 -5.13 -4.79
C ASP A 8 -13.43 -4.75 -5.99
N PHE A 9 -13.95 -4.01 -6.98
CA PHE A 9 -13.13 -3.46 -8.08
C PHE A 9 -12.07 -2.47 -7.61
N VAL A 10 -12.43 -1.49 -6.77
CA VAL A 10 -11.46 -0.50 -6.24
C VAL A 10 -10.36 -1.19 -5.43
N ARG A 11 -10.71 -2.20 -4.61
CA ARG A 11 -9.71 -3.02 -3.89
C ARG A 11 -8.81 -3.79 -4.85
N GLY A 12 -9.36 -4.35 -5.93
CA GLY A 12 -8.59 -5.07 -6.95
C GLY A 12 -7.57 -4.17 -7.63
N VAL A 13 -7.98 -2.97 -8.03
CA VAL A 13 -7.06 -1.97 -8.61
C VAL A 13 -5.99 -1.55 -7.60
N ALA A 14 -6.34 -1.35 -6.33
CA ALA A 14 -5.36 -1.02 -5.30
C ALA A 14 -4.26 -2.10 -5.19
N ILE A 15 -4.63 -3.37 -5.19
CA ILE A 15 -3.67 -4.49 -5.05
C ILE A 15 -2.83 -4.68 -6.29
N LEU A 16 -3.41 -4.57 -7.47
CA LEU A 16 -2.63 -4.61 -8.71
C LEU A 16 -1.67 -3.42 -8.77
N GLY A 17 -2.12 -2.23 -8.38
CA GLY A 17 -1.31 -1.02 -8.31
C GLY A 17 -0.19 -1.06 -7.27
N ILE A 18 -0.38 -1.75 -6.15
CA ILE A 18 0.68 -2.01 -5.15
C ILE A 18 1.85 -2.80 -5.76
N LEU A 19 1.62 -3.64 -6.76
CA LEU A 19 2.73 -4.34 -7.41
C LEU A 19 3.63 -3.40 -8.23
N LEU A 20 3.10 -2.32 -8.80
CA LEU A 20 3.87 -1.37 -9.63
C LEU A 20 5.03 -0.72 -8.87
N LEU A 21 4.83 -0.41 -7.59
CA LEU A 21 5.88 0.10 -6.71
C LEU A 21 6.72 -1.03 -6.10
N ASN A 22 6.09 -2.12 -5.69
CA ASN A 22 6.79 -3.21 -5.02
C ASN A 22 7.73 -3.99 -5.94
N ILE A 23 7.51 -3.99 -7.26
CA ILE A 23 8.41 -4.67 -8.19
C ILE A 23 9.84 -4.11 -8.10
N SER A 24 9.99 -2.81 -7.86
CA SER A 24 11.30 -2.20 -7.60
C SER A 24 11.90 -2.70 -6.28
N ALA A 25 11.10 -2.87 -5.23
CA ALA A 25 11.57 -3.41 -3.95
C ALA A 25 11.95 -4.92 -4.02
N PHE A 26 11.35 -5.68 -4.94
CA PHE A 26 11.73 -7.06 -5.20
C PHE A 26 12.97 -7.18 -6.10
N GLY A 27 13.12 -6.32 -7.09
CA GLY A 27 14.16 -6.44 -8.12
C GLY A 27 15.43 -5.62 -7.88
N LEU A 28 15.35 -4.55 -7.08
CA LEU A 28 16.44 -3.59 -6.84
C LEU A 28 16.74 -3.42 -5.34
N PRO A 29 17.87 -2.79 -4.97
CA PRO A 29 18.24 -2.55 -3.58
C PRO A 29 17.24 -1.60 -2.92
N LYS A 30 17.12 -1.68 -1.59
CA LYS A 30 16.15 -0.86 -0.82
C LYS A 30 16.23 0.65 -1.13
N ALA A 31 17.43 1.18 -1.34
CA ALA A 31 17.65 2.59 -1.67
C ALA A 31 16.94 3.00 -2.97
N ALA A 32 16.88 2.08 -3.94
CA ALA A 32 16.17 2.27 -5.20
C ALA A 32 14.64 2.33 -5.02
N TYR A 33 14.07 2.15 -3.84
CA TYR A 33 12.63 2.31 -3.72
C TYR A 33 12.20 3.79 -3.83
N LEU A 34 12.95 4.71 -3.23
CA LEU A 34 12.66 6.15 -3.22
C LEU A 34 13.66 6.99 -4.03
N ASN A 35 14.85 6.47 -4.32
CA ASN A 35 15.93 7.22 -4.95
C ASN A 35 16.30 6.61 -6.32
N PRO A 36 16.07 7.28 -7.47
CA PRO A 36 16.57 6.82 -8.77
C PRO A 36 18.08 7.01 -8.95
N ALA A 37 18.72 7.88 -8.16
CA ALA A 37 20.17 8.14 -8.17
C ALA A 37 20.93 7.34 -7.09
N TRP A 38 20.41 6.17 -6.69
CA TRP A 38 20.93 5.38 -5.58
C TRP A 38 22.36 4.84 -5.80
N TYR A 39 22.81 4.73 -7.05
CA TYR A 39 24.19 4.37 -7.44
C TYR A 39 25.10 5.60 -7.63
N GLY A 40 24.65 6.80 -7.25
CA GLY A 40 25.44 8.04 -7.30
C GLY A 40 25.49 8.72 -8.67
N ALA A 41 24.87 8.14 -9.69
CA ALA A 41 24.68 8.79 -11.00
C ALA A 41 23.19 8.80 -11.37
N ILE A 42 22.82 9.66 -12.31
CA ILE A 42 21.44 9.77 -12.81
C ILE A 42 21.41 9.15 -14.20
N VAL A 43 20.78 7.97 -14.33
CA VAL A 43 20.42 7.40 -15.63
C VAL A 43 19.03 7.93 -16.01
N PRO A 44 18.87 8.61 -17.16
CA PRO A 44 17.60 9.21 -17.57
C PRO A 44 16.43 8.21 -17.60
N GLU A 45 16.67 6.99 -18.07
CA GLU A 45 15.63 5.95 -18.16
C GLU A 45 15.05 5.57 -16.78
N ASP A 46 15.91 5.42 -15.78
CA ASP A 46 15.51 5.14 -14.41
C ASP A 46 14.83 6.34 -13.76
N ALA A 47 15.32 7.56 -14.03
CA ALA A 47 14.75 8.79 -13.51
C ALA A 47 13.33 9.04 -14.04
N TRP A 48 13.09 8.84 -15.34
CA TRP A 48 11.76 8.96 -15.95
C TRP A 48 10.81 7.87 -15.46
N SER A 49 11.27 6.62 -15.40
CA SER A 49 10.48 5.50 -14.89
C SER A 49 10.07 5.75 -13.44
N TRP A 50 11.00 6.20 -12.60
CA TRP A 50 10.73 6.61 -11.22
C TRP A 50 9.73 7.78 -11.17
N ALA A 51 9.91 8.83 -11.96
CA ALA A 51 9.03 10.01 -11.94
C ALA A 51 7.58 9.66 -12.32
N ILE A 52 7.39 8.83 -13.35
CA ILE A 52 6.06 8.38 -13.79
C ILE A 52 5.40 7.54 -12.69
N LEU A 53 6.15 6.58 -12.11
CA LEU A 53 5.64 5.75 -11.03
C LEU A 53 5.36 6.56 -9.77
N ASP A 54 6.19 7.55 -9.44
CA ASP A 54 5.98 8.43 -8.30
C ASP A 54 4.68 9.23 -8.47
N ILE A 55 4.47 9.80 -9.65
CA ILE A 55 3.28 10.57 -9.99
C ILE A 55 2.01 9.74 -9.95
N VAL A 56 2.01 8.56 -10.58
CA VAL A 56 0.78 7.80 -10.85
C VAL A 56 0.47 6.80 -9.74
N ALA A 57 1.48 6.17 -9.15
CA ALA A 57 1.31 4.95 -8.36
C ALA A 57 1.85 5.02 -6.93
N GLN A 58 3.05 5.57 -6.73
CA GLN A 58 3.79 5.50 -5.47
C GLN A 58 3.06 6.20 -4.34
N ALA A 59 2.91 5.52 -3.21
CA ALA A 59 2.06 5.91 -2.08
C ALA A 59 0.54 5.93 -2.36
N LYS A 60 0.07 6.15 -3.60
CA LYS A 60 -1.35 6.30 -3.93
C LYS A 60 -2.11 4.99 -3.74
N PHE A 61 -1.60 3.88 -4.27
CA PHE A 61 -2.30 2.59 -4.15
C PHE A 61 -2.26 2.00 -2.73
N LEU A 62 -1.17 2.22 -1.99
CA LEU A 62 -1.11 1.89 -0.56
C LEU A 62 -2.08 2.75 0.26
N THR A 63 -2.14 4.04 -0.02
CA THR A 63 -3.10 4.98 0.61
C THR A 63 -4.55 4.59 0.30
N LEU A 64 -4.83 4.16 -0.94
CA LEU A 64 -6.13 3.62 -1.35
C LEU A 64 -6.48 2.35 -0.59
N PHE A 65 -5.51 1.44 -0.44
CA PHE A 65 -5.72 0.20 0.29
C PHE A 65 -5.97 0.45 1.79
N ALA A 66 -5.24 1.39 2.42
CA ALA A 66 -5.46 1.84 3.79
C ALA A 66 -6.87 2.42 3.99
N LEU A 67 -7.30 3.28 3.07
CA LEU A 67 -8.64 3.86 3.06
C LEU A 67 -9.71 2.75 2.98
N LEU A 68 -9.56 1.80 2.07
CA LEU A 68 -10.51 0.69 1.91
C LEU A 68 -10.48 -0.28 3.10
N PHE A 69 -9.34 -0.44 3.76
CA PHE A 69 -9.23 -1.22 4.98
C PHE A 69 -10.03 -0.58 6.12
N GLY A 70 -9.91 0.73 6.31
CA GLY A 70 -10.71 1.48 7.28
C GLY A 70 -12.21 1.44 6.98
N ALA A 71 -12.59 1.54 5.70
CA ALA A 71 -13.96 1.30 5.25
C ALA A 71 -14.44 -0.12 5.61
N GLY A 72 -13.56 -1.11 5.50
CA GLY A 72 -13.77 -2.48 5.96
C GLY A 72 -14.02 -2.57 7.48
N LEU A 73 -13.25 -1.84 8.30
CA LEU A 73 -13.48 -1.80 9.76
C LEU A 73 -14.88 -1.29 10.10
N GLN A 74 -15.33 -0.21 9.43
CA GLN A 74 -16.69 0.32 9.59
C GLN A 74 -17.76 -0.72 9.22
N MET A 75 -17.53 -1.52 8.18
CA MET A 75 -18.45 -2.60 7.76
C MET A 75 -18.45 -3.79 8.74
N LEU A 76 -17.37 -3.98 9.49
CA LEU A 76 -17.23 -5.09 10.44
C LEU A 76 -17.81 -4.80 11.82
N LEU A 77 -18.11 -3.54 12.17
CA LEU A 77 -18.67 -3.18 13.48
C LEU A 77 -19.84 -4.05 13.96
N PRO A 78 -20.83 -4.40 13.10
CA PRO A 78 -21.95 -5.25 13.53
C PRO A 78 -21.57 -6.69 13.92
N ARG A 79 -20.35 -7.14 13.59
CA ARG A 79 -19.84 -8.48 13.98
C ARG A 79 -19.40 -8.56 15.44
N GLY A 80 -19.26 -7.42 16.12
CA GLY A 80 -18.87 -7.35 17.52
C GLY A 80 -17.36 -7.28 17.76
N LYS A 81 -17.00 -6.84 18.97
CA LYS A 81 -15.61 -6.58 19.41
C LYS A 81 -14.69 -7.79 19.25
N GLN A 82 -15.10 -8.95 19.79
CA GLN A 82 -14.29 -10.18 19.80
C GLN A 82 -13.94 -10.60 18.38
N TRP A 83 -14.92 -10.57 17.47
CA TRP A 83 -14.72 -10.89 16.05
C TRP A 83 -13.64 -10.02 15.40
N ILE A 84 -13.73 -8.70 15.58
CA ILE A 84 -12.81 -7.73 14.98
C ILE A 84 -11.41 -7.89 15.56
N GLN A 85 -11.29 -8.01 16.89
CA GLN A 85 -9.99 -8.19 17.54
C GLN A 85 -9.33 -9.49 17.10
N SER A 86 -10.02 -10.63 17.13
CA SER A 86 -9.45 -11.91 16.69
C SER A 86 -9.00 -11.84 15.23
N ARG A 87 -9.81 -11.24 14.35
CA ARG A 87 -9.49 -11.06 12.93
C ARG A 87 -8.21 -10.23 12.72
N LEU A 88 -8.09 -9.11 13.42
CA LEU A 88 -6.94 -8.21 13.30
C LEU A 88 -5.69 -8.79 13.97
N THR A 89 -5.81 -9.47 15.11
CA THR A 89 -4.69 -10.16 15.75
C THR A 89 -4.15 -11.29 14.85
N LEU A 90 -5.03 -12.04 14.19
CA LEU A 90 -4.59 -13.03 13.20
C LEU A 90 -3.87 -12.38 12.00
N LEU A 91 -4.29 -11.17 11.60
CA LEU A 91 -3.60 -10.42 10.56
C LEU A 91 -2.21 -9.94 11.01
N VAL A 92 -2.08 -9.52 12.27
CA VAL A 92 -0.79 -9.19 12.90
C VAL A 92 0.14 -10.40 12.88
N LEU A 93 -0.34 -11.58 13.30
CA LEU A 93 0.46 -12.80 13.30
C LEU A 93 0.88 -13.21 11.88
N LEU A 94 -0.05 -13.14 10.92
CA LEU A 94 0.24 -13.44 9.53
C LEU A 94 1.27 -12.47 8.94
N GLY A 95 1.13 -11.17 9.20
CA GLY A 95 2.07 -10.14 8.77
C GLY A 95 3.45 -10.30 9.40
N PHE A 96 3.52 -10.66 10.68
CA PHE A 96 4.78 -10.93 11.36
C PHE A 96 5.53 -12.12 10.72
N ILE A 97 4.83 -13.22 10.46
CA ILE A 97 5.40 -14.38 9.77
C ILE A 97 5.82 -13.99 8.35
N HIS A 98 4.98 -13.25 7.63
CA HIS A 98 5.26 -12.82 6.27
C HIS A 98 6.51 -11.92 6.19
N ALA A 99 6.61 -10.92 7.06
CA ALA A 99 7.74 -9.99 7.15
C ALA A 99 9.07 -10.70 7.44
N LEU A 100 9.07 -11.69 8.34
CA LEU A 100 10.28 -12.40 8.73
C LEU A 100 10.73 -13.45 7.72
N PHE A 101 9.80 -14.23 7.17
CA PHE A 101 10.16 -15.41 6.38
C PHE A 101 10.10 -15.19 4.88
N PHE A 102 9.22 -14.30 4.40
CA PHE A 102 8.96 -14.17 2.97
C PHE A 102 9.55 -12.88 2.41
N TRP A 103 9.16 -11.72 2.94
CA TRP A 103 9.53 -10.44 2.32
C TRP A 103 9.50 -9.27 3.30
N ASP A 104 10.55 -8.45 3.25
CA ASP A 104 10.79 -7.28 4.09
C ASP A 104 9.85 -6.09 3.83
N GLY A 105 9.11 -6.07 2.72
CA GLY A 105 8.15 -5.00 2.38
C GLY A 105 6.72 -5.23 2.87
N ASP A 106 6.51 -6.02 3.92
CA ASP A 106 5.16 -6.37 4.39
C ASP A 106 4.32 -5.15 4.83
N ILE A 107 3.06 -5.13 4.43
CA ILE A 107 2.06 -4.16 4.89
C ILE A 107 1.06 -4.76 5.89
N LEU A 108 0.91 -6.08 5.95
CA LEU A 108 -0.14 -6.73 6.73
C LEU A 108 0.02 -6.47 8.23
N LEU A 109 1.24 -6.54 8.74
CA LEU A 109 1.54 -6.30 10.15
C LEU A 109 1.16 -4.88 10.56
N ALA A 110 1.60 -3.88 9.80
CA ALA A 110 1.28 -2.47 10.05
C ALA A 110 -0.24 -2.23 10.06
N TYR A 111 -0.95 -2.83 9.10
CA TYR A 111 -2.41 -2.72 8.98
C TYR A 111 -3.14 -3.41 10.14
N GLY A 112 -2.65 -4.57 10.59
CA GLY A 112 -3.18 -5.27 11.74
C GLY A 112 -3.03 -4.46 13.03
N LEU A 113 -1.82 -3.94 13.30
CA LEU A 113 -1.50 -3.17 14.49
C LEU A 113 -2.27 -1.85 14.54
N VAL A 114 -2.22 -1.05 13.47
CA VAL A 114 -2.95 0.21 13.39
C VAL A 114 -4.46 -0.04 13.37
N GLY A 115 -4.91 -1.11 12.72
CA GLY A 115 -6.30 -1.55 12.73
C GLY A 115 -6.83 -1.86 14.12
N LEU A 116 -6.02 -2.48 14.99
CA LEU A 116 -6.38 -2.79 16.40
C LEU A 116 -6.63 -1.54 17.24
N ILE A 117 -6.03 -0.41 16.86
CA ILE A 117 -6.29 0.90 17.47
C ILE A 117 -7.49 1.56 16.78
N CYS A 118 -7.47 1.60 15.44
CA CYS A 118 -8.46 2.32 14.64
C CYS A 118 -9.87 1.76 14.79
N TRP A 119 -10.07 0.46 15.00
CA TRP A 119 -11.44 -0.06 15.15
C TRP A 119 -12.17 0.55 16.36
N ARG A 120 -11.45 0.87 17.46
CA ARG A 120 -12.02 1.57 18.62
C ARG A 120 -12.36 3.00 18.26
N LEU A 121 -11.43 3.72 17.64
CA LEU A 121 -11.66 5.09 17.18
C LEU A 121 -12.85 5.18 16.22
N VAL A 122 -12.98 4.20 15.32
CA VAL A 122 -14.11 4.09 14.41
C VAL A 122 -15.39 3.82 15.20
N ARG A 123 -15.43 2.83 16.10
CA ARG A 123 -16.62 2.50 16.88
C ARG A 123 -17.10 3.67 17.74
N ASP A 124 -16.17 4.33 18.42
CA ASP A 124 -16.46 5.31 19.48
C ASP A 124 -16.61 6.74 18.94
N ALA A 125 -16.32 6.97 17.65
CA ALA A 125 -16.47 8.28 17.03
C ALA A 125 -17.95 8.74 16.99
N PRO A 126 -18.27 9.93 17.54
CA PRO A 126 -19.66 10.39 17.72
C PRO A 126 -20.34 10.78 16.40
N SER A 127 -19.57 11.19 15.39
CA SER A 127 -20.12 11.64 14.11
C SER A 127 -19.16 11.36 12.96
N VAL A 128 -19.70 11.35 11.72
CA VAL A 128 -18.90 11.27 10.49
C VAL A 128 -17.87 12.39 10.44
N LYS A 129 -18.26 13.61 10.83
CA LYS A 129 -17.40 14.81 10.83
C LYS A 129 -16.24 14.64 11.80
N SER A 130 -16.50 14.16 13.02
CA SER A 130 -15.44 13.88 14.00
C SER A 130 -14.45 12.85 13.46
N LEU A 131 -14.95 11.75 12.91
CA LEU A 131 -14.11 10.70 12.34
C LEU A 131 -13.26 11.20 11.16
N PHE A 132 -13.84 12.02 10.28
CA PHE A 132 -13.15 12.63 9.15
C PHE A 132 -12.07 13.62 9.60
N ASN A 133 -12.39 14.52 10.54
CA ASN A 133 -11.46 15.51 11.06
C ASN A 133 -10.31 14.87 11.84
N THR A 134 -10.58 13.86 12.66
CA THR A 134 -9.52 13.07 13.32
C THR A 134 -8.64 12.37 12.29
N GLY A 135 -9.23 11.83 11.22
CA GLY A 135 -8.49 11.24 10.12
C GLY A 135 -7.52 12.23 9.45
N ILE A 136 -7.98 13.45 9.13
CA ILE A 136 -7.12 14.52 8.61
C ILE A 136 -6.02 14.88 9.61
N LEU A 137 -6.37 15.09 10.88
CA LEU A 137 -5.41 15.47 11.91
C LEU A 137 -4.28 14.45 12.04
N LEU A 138 -4.60 13.16 12.17
CA LEU A 138 -3.56 12.11 12.29
C LEU A 138 -2.69 12.04 11.04
N TYR A 139 -3.28 12.23 9.85
CA TYR A 139 -2.50 12.26 8.61
C TYR A 139 -1.52 13.44 8.58
N LEU A 140 -1.99 14.64 8.94
CA LEU A 140 -1.16 15.83 9.01
C LEU A 140 -0.09 15.74 10.10
N VAL A 141 -0.37 15.09 11.24
CA VAL A 141 0.64 14.78 12.26
C VAL A 141 1.77 13.94 11.67
N GLY A 142 1.45 12.89 10.91
CA GLY A 142 2.46 12.07 10.24
C GLY A 142 3.30 12.84 9.21
N ILE A 143 2.70 13.80 8.48
CA ILE A 143 3.47 14.71 7.61
C ILE A 143 4.33 15.67 8.45
N GLY A 144 3.79 16.20 9.55
CA GLY A 144 4.51 17.09 10.46
C GLY A 144 5.75 16.40 11.05
N VAL A 145 5.63 15.16 11.50
CA VAL A 145 6.77 14.35 11.98
C VAL A 145 7.79 14.14 10.87
N LEU A 146 7.36 13.83 9.64
CA LEU A 146 8.26 13.68 8.50
C LEU A 146 9.06 14.97 8.20
N LEU A 147 8.39 16.13 8.26
CA LEU A 147 9.05 17.43 8.10
C LEU A 147 10.03 17.71 9.24
N LEU A 148 9.65 17.42 10.49
CA LEU A 148 10.54 17.56 11.66
C LEU A 148 11.78 16.68 11.53
N LEU A 149 11.62 15.42 11.12
CA LEU A 149 12.76 14.53 10.83
C LEU A 149 13.64 15.08 9.72
N GLY A 150 13.06 15.66 8.67
CA GLY A 150 13.82 16.33 7.60
C GLY A 150 14.64 17.51 8.11
N VAL A 151 14.08 18.35 8.98
CA VAL A 151 14.79 19.49 9.57
C VAL A 151 15.94 19.03 10.46
N VAL A 152 15.71 18.05 11.32
CA VAL A 152 16.69 17.51 12.28
C VAL A 152 17.74 16.60 11.63
N SER A 153 17.44 16.04 10.46
CA SER A 153 18.38 15.16 9.74
C SER A 153 19.70 15.86 9.40
N SER A 154 20.81 15.14 9.57
CA SER A 154 22.13 15.61 9.18
C SER A 154 22.20 15.83 7.65
N SER A 155 23.10 16.71 7.22
CA SER A 155 23.38 16.92 5.80
C SER A 155 24.22 15.80 5.18
N GLU A 156 24.85 14.95 6.00
CA GLU A 156 25.65 13.83 5.55
C GLU A 156 24.80 12.76 4.88
N THR A 157 25.25 12.30 3.72
CA THR A 157 24.56 11.26 2.95
C THR A 157 24.52 9.96 3.74
N SER A 158 23.31 9.49 4.06
CA SER A 158 23.12 8.20 4.71
C SER A 158 23.39 7.03 3.75
N ARG A 159 24.01 5.96 4.27
CA ARG A 159 24.13 4.67 3.57
C ARG A 159 22.78 4.07 3.15
N ALA A 160 21.67 4.51 3.76
CA ALA A 160 20.33 4.12 3.35
C ALA A 160 19.86 4.80 2.04
N TRP A 161 20.43 5.96 1.70
CA TRP A 161 20.06 6.74 0.51
C TRP A 161 20.99 6.48 -0.68
N THR A 162 22.29 6.41 -0.43
CA THR A 162 23.34 6.08 -1.39
C THR A 162 24.25 5.00 -0.78
N PRO A 163 23.90 3.71 -0.90
CA PRO A 163 24.66 2.63 -0.32
C PRO A 163 26.01 2.44 -1.02
N ASP A 164 27.04 2.11 -0.25
CA ASP A 164 28.33 1.71 -0.80
C ASP A 164 28.27 0.30 -1.43
N ALA A 165 29.32 -0.06 -2.18
CA ALA A 165 29.40 -1.35 -2.86
C ALA A 165 29.30 -2.55 -1.90
N SER A 166 29.83 -2.42 -0.67
CA SER A 166 29.79 -3.51 0.31
C SER A 166 28.36 -3.74 0.83
N ALA A 167 27.60 -2.66 1.06
CA ALA A 167 26.20 -2.73 1.46
C ALA A 167 25.32 -3.36 0.35
N ILE A 168 25.55 -3.00 -0.91
CA ILE A 168 24.84 -3.59 -2.05
C ILE A 168 25.16 -5.08 -2.20
N LEU A 169 26.45 -5.45 -2.11
CA LEU A 169 26.89 -6.85 -2.20
C LEU A 169 26.32 -7.69 -1.05
N TYR A 170 26.30 -7.15 0.17
CA TYR A 170 25.71 -7.81 1.32
C TYR A 170 24.19 -7.97 1.16
N GLU A 171 23.48 -6.93 0.68
CA GLU A 171 22.05 -7.01 0.41
C GLU A 171 21.73 -8.09 -0.63
N LYS A 172 22.49 -8.11 -1.73
CA LYS A 172 22.39 -9.16 -2.76
C LYS A 172 22.67 -10.54 -2.17
N TYR A 173 23.70 -10.68 -1.32
CA TYR A 173 24.06 -11.96 -0.72
C TYR A 173 22.92 -12.54 0.12
N TRP A 174 22.37 -11.79 1.08
CA TRP A 174 21.34 -12.34 1.96
C TRP A 174 20.01 -12.55 1.24
N LYS A 175 19.66 -11.69 0.25
CA LYS A 175 18.43 -11.88 -0.53
C LYS A 175 18.47 -13.15 -1.39
N LEU A 176 19.61 -13.45 -2.02
CA LEU A 176 19.76 -14.61 -2.91
C LEU A 176 20.01 -15.93 -2.17
N ASN A 177 20.78 -15.91 -1.08
CA ASN A 177 21.14 -17.15 -0.36
C ASN A 177 20.11 -17.55 0.71
N GLY A 178 19.28 -16.61 1.18
CA GLY A 178 18.27 -16.91 2.20
C GLY A 178 18.88 -17.32 3.55
N GLY A 179 18.23 -18.28 4.21
CA GLY A 179 18.68 -18.84 5.50
C GLY A 179 18.61 -17.87 6.69
N MET A 180 19.37 -18.19 7.74
CA MET A 180 19.36 -17.40 9.00
C MET A 180 19.85 -15.97 8.80
N GLY A 181 20.80 -15.73 7.87
CA GLY A 181 21.27 -14.39 7.53
C GLY A 181 20.14 -13.52 6.99
N ALA A 182 19.31 -14.07 6.09
CA ALA A 182 18.14 -13.35 5.58
C ALA A 182 17.09 -13.08 6.66
N ILE A 183 16.82 -14.06 7.53
CA ILE A 183 15.86 -13.89 8.64
C ILE A 183 16.35 -12.80 9.60
N SER A 184 17.64 -12.77 9.94
CA SER A 184 18.24 -11.75 10.81
C SER A 184 18.11 -10.35 10.20
N ASN A 185 18.44 -10.21 8.92
CA ASN A 185 18.30 -8.93 8.20
C ASN A 185 16.82 -8.47 8.18
N ARG A 186 15.89 -9.38 7.88
CA ARG A 186 14.46 -9.05 7.89
C ARG A 186 13.94 -8.71 9.28
N ALA A 187 14.45 -9.33 10.34
CA ALA A 187 14.12 -8.99 11.72
C ALA A 187 14.59 -7.58 12.09
N GLU A 188 15.80 -7.19 11.66
CA GLU A 188 16.30 -5.83 11.84
C GLU A 188 15.45 -4.82 11.05
N MET A 189 15.13 -5.11 9.79
CA MET A 189 14.26 -4.26 8.96
C MET A 189 12.86 -4.14 9.54
N LEU A 190 12.33 -5.23 10.11
CA LEU A 190 11.05 -5.26 10.80
C LEU A 190 11.09 -4.35 12.04
N SER A 191 12.15 -4.41 12.86
CA SER A 191 12.34 -3.52 14.00
C SER A 191 12.32 -2.05 13.58
N ASN A 192 13.10 -1.70 12.55
CA ASN A 192 13.13 -0.34 11.99
C ASN A 192 11.76 0.10 11.46
N SER A 193 11.03 -0.81 10.81
CA SER A 193 9.68 -0.55 10.29
C SER A 193 8.66 -0.34 11.41
N LEU A 194 8.76 -1.06 12.53
CA LEU A 194 7.91 -0.86 13.70
C LEU A 194 8.20 0.48 14.40
N LEU A 195 9.46 0.89 14.49
CA LEU A 195 9.83 2.22 14.98
C LEU A 195 9.27 3.32 14.06
N ALA A 196 9.44 3.17 12.74
CA ALA A 196 8.88 4.11 11.77
C ALA A 196 7.34 4.15 11.82
N LEU A 197 6.70 3.01 12.06
CA LEU A 197 5.25 2.92 12.26
C LEU A 197 4.80 3.71 13.49
N GLY A 198 5.47 3.55 14.63
CA GLY A 198 5.13 4.29 15.85
C GLY A 198 5.43 5.78 15.75
N ALA A 199 6.56 6.15 15.12
CA ALA A 199 7.02 7.53 15.03
C ALA A 199 6.23 8.33 13.99
N GLN A 200 5.99 7.79 12.79
CA GLN A 200 5.58 8.59 11.63
C GLN A 200 4.49 7.90 10.80
N TYR A 201 4.77 6.73 10.21
CA TYR A 201 3.90 6.11 9.21
C TYR A 201 2.55 5.64 9.78
N GLY A 202 2.52 5.21 11.05
CA GLY A 202 1.30 4.75 11.72
C GLY A 202 0.25 5.85 11.88
N TRP A 203 0.67 7.11 12.02
CA TRP A 203 -0.23 8.27 12.08
C TRP A 203 -0.93 8.49 10.74
N GLN A 204 -0.20 8.41 9.64
CA GLN A 204 -0.77 8.50 8.28
C GLN A 204 -1.68 7.32 7.97
N LEU A 205 -1.24 6.11 8.32
CA LEU A 205 -2.04 4.90 8.13
C LEU A 205 -3.36 4.96 8.91
N ALA A 206 -3.30 5.39 10.18
CA ALA A 206 -4.48 5.60 11.00
C ALA A 206 -5.39 6.67 10.40
N GLY A 207 -4.83 7.81 10.00
CA GLY A 207 -5.55 8.90 9.36
C GLY A 207 -6.37 8.43 8.16
N MET A 208 -5.74 7.67 7.26
CA MET A 208 -6.41 7.10 6.08
C MET A 208 -7.47 6.06 6.42
N MET A 209 -7.23 5.21 7.43
CA MET A 209 -8.24 4.26 7.88
C MET A 209 -9.48 4.97 8.45
N LEU A 210 -9.30 6.03 9.24
CA LEU A 210 -10.41 6.82 9.78
C LEU A 210 -11.16 7.56 8.66
N LEU A 211 -10.46 8.15 7.69
CA LEU A 211 -11.05 8.76 6.50
C LEU A 211 -11.90 7.75 5.72
N GLY A 212 -11.38 6.55 5.48
CA GLY A 212 -12.11 5.47 4.81
C GLY A 212 -13.37 5.04 5.57
N ALA A 213 -13.27 4.93 6.90
CA ALA A 213 -14.42 4.63 7.74
C ALA A 213 -15.47 5.76 7.71
N ALA A 214 -15.06 7.03 7.69
CA ALA A 214 -15.95 8.18 7.55
C ALA A 214 -16.66 8.21 6.18
N LEU A 215 -15.95 7.92 5.10
CA LEU A 215 -16.51 7.83 3.76
C LEU A 215 -17.46 6.63 3.59
N MET A 216 -17.20 5.53 4.29
CA MET A 216 -18.14 4.41 4.36
C MET A 216 -19.39 4.78 5.17
N ARG A 217 -19.22 5.44 6.31
CA ARG A 217 -20.33 5.85 7.19
C ARG A 217 -21.25 6.88 6.55
N SER A 218 -20.69 7.84 5.80
CA SER A 218 -21.44 8.85 5.04
C SER A 218 -22.16 8.32 3.80
N GLY A 219 -21.93 7.07 3.40
CA GLY A 219 -22.46 6.51 2.18
C GLY A 219 -21.69 6.85 0.91
N TRP A 220 -20.62 7.64 1.01
CA TRP A 220 -19.78 7.99 -0.13
C TRP A 220 -19.08 6.77 -0.74
N LEU A 221 -18.58 5.83 0.06
CA LEU A 221 -18.07 4.55 -0.46
C LEU A 221 -19.16 3.51 -0.76
N LYS A 222 -20.43 3.85 -0.54
CA LYS A 222 -21.58 3.02 -0.91
C LYS A 222 -22.16 3.42 -2.27
N GLY A 223 -21.67 4.48 -2.91
CA GLY A 223 -22.19 4.96 -4.19
C GLY A 223 -23.50 5.76 -4.06
N GLN A 224 -23.82 6.29 -2.88
CA GLN A 224 -25.09 6.99 -2.63
C GLN A 224 -25.13 8.44 -3.16
N TYR A 225 -23.99 8.97 -3.62
CA TYR A 225 -23.88 10.31 -4.17
C TYR A 225 -24.07 10.30 -5.69
N SER A 226 -24.39 11.45 -6.29
CA SER A 226 -24.61 11.54 -7.74
C SER A 226 -23.33 11.25 -8.54
N LEU A 227 -23.46 10.70 -9.74
CA LEU A 227 -22.32 10.47 -10.63
C LEU A 227 -21.57 11.77 -10.97
N ARG A 228 -22.29 12.90 -11.06
CA ARG A 228 -21.69 14.23 -11.30
C ARG A 228 -20.80 14.65 -10.13
N HIS A 229 -21.21 14.36 -8.90
CA HIS A 229 -20.40 14.60 -7.69
C HIS A 229 -19.07 13.84 -7.76
N TYR A 230 -19.13 12.53 -8.04
CA TYR A 230 -17.94 11.69 -8.14
C TYR A 230 -16.99 12.13 -9.26
N ARG A 231 -17.50 12.44 -10.44
CA ARG A 231 -16.67 12.88 -11.58
C ARG A 231 -15.98 14.22 -11.31
N ARG A 232 -16.72 15.21 -10.77
CA ARG A 232 -16.16 16.52 -10.42
C ARG A 232 -15.14 16.44 -9.30
N THR A 233 -15.51 15.76 -8.21
CA THR A 233 -14.61 15.54 -7.07
C THR A 233 -13.35 14.79 -7.51
N GLY A 234 -13.54 13.76 -8.35
CA GLY A 234 -12.46 12.98 -8.94
C GLY A 234 -11.48 13.82 -9.74
N ALA A 235 -11.97 14.57 -10.72
CA ALA A 235 -11.15 15.42 -11.56
C ALA A 235 -10.39 16.49 -10.76
N LEU A 236 -11.08 17.15 -9.82
CA LEU A 236 -10.48 18.20 -8.99
C LEU A 236 -9.38 17.65 -8.07
N LEU A 237 -9.64 16.55 -7.36
CA LEU A 237 -8.66 15.97 -6.43
C LEU A 237 -7.46 15.35 -7.15
N VAL A 238 -7.66 14.71 -8.31
CA VAL A 238 -6.55 14.23 -9.14
C VAL A 238 -5.71 15.40 -9.64
N ALA A 239 -6.34 16.46 -10.18
CA ALA A 239 -5.60 17.62 -10.69
C ALA A 239 -4.80 18.32 -9.58
N LEU A 240 -5.43 18.55 -8.41
CA LEU A 240 -4.75 19.17 -7.26
C LEU A 240 -3.59 18.32 -6.75
N GLY A 241 -3.82 17.01 -6.56
CA GLY A 241 -2.77 16.11 -6.12
C GLY A 241 -1.65 15.97 -7.15
N LEU A 242 -1.97 15.94 -8.44
CA LEU A 242 -0.99 15.92 -9.53
C LEU A 242 -0.13 17.19 -9.53
N MET A 243 -0.74 18.36 -9.35
CA MET A 243 -0.01 19.63 -9.28
C MET A 243 1.00 19.64 -8.13
N ILE A 244 0.59 19.21 -6.93
CA ILE A 244 1.48 19.13 -5.76
C ILE A 244 2.62 18.15 -6.02
N ASN A 245 2.32 16.95 -6.54
CA ASN A 245 3.36 15.95 -6.72
C ASN A 245 4.32 16.28 -7.87
N LEU A 246 3.81 16.86 -8.96
CA LEU A 246 4.63 17.25 -10.11
C LEU A 246 5.67 18.31 -9.70
N LEU A 247 5.28 19.29 -8.87
CA LEU A 247 6.22 20.25 -8.31
C LEU A 247 7.31 19.57 -7.49
N ALA A 248 6.96 18.57 -6.68
CA ALA A 248 7.92 17.81 -5.88
C ALA A 248 8.92 17.04 -6.77
N VAL A 249 8.44 16.38 -7.83
CA VAL A 249 9.29 15.65 -8.79
C VAL A 249 10.23 16.60 -9.54
N ILE A 250 9.73 17.76 -10.00
CA ILE A 250 10.56 18.78 -10.66
C ILE A 250 11.66 19.29 -9.72
N LEU A 251 11.33 19.52 -8.43
CA LEU A 251 12.31 19.95 -7.45
C LEU A 251 13.35 18.85 -7.15
N GLN A 252 12.96 17.58 -7.10
CA GLN A 252 13.92 16.49 -6.92
C GLN A 252 14.89 16.38 -8.10
N TRP A 253 14.43 16.62 -9.33
CA TRP A 253 15.29 16.75 -10.52
C TRP A 253 16.28 17.90 -10.41
N ARG A 254 15.81 19.09 -9.99
CA ARG A 254 16.67 20.28 -9.86
C ARG A 254 17.70 20.18 -8.74
N LEU A 255 17.49 19.28 -7.79
CA LEU A 255 18.36 19.08 -6.63
C LEU A 255 19.17 17.78 -6.73
N ASP A 256 19.19 17.14 -7.90
CA ASP A 256 19.95 15.90 -8.16
C ASP A 256 19.73 14.80 -7.10
N TRP A 257 18.49 14.69 -6.59
CA TRP A 257 18.12 13.77 -5.52
C TRP A 257 18.99 13.87 -4.25
N ALA A 258 19.56 15.05 -3.97
CA ALA A 258 20.40 15.30 -2.81
C ALA A 258 19.69 14.87 -1.51
N TYR A 259 20.40 14.08 -0.70
CA TYR A 259 19.87 13.44 0.51
C TYR A 259 19.11 14.40 1.42
N ARG A 260 19.72 15.56 1.75
CA ARG A 260 19.17 16.60 2.63
C ARG A 260 17.71 16.97 2.30
N TRP A 261 17.40 17.10 1.02
CA TRP A 261 16.09 17.58 0.55
C TRP A 261 15.19 16.43 0.16
N CYS A 262 15.75 15.46 -0.57
CA CYS A 262 14.98 14.44 -1.26
C CYS A 262 14.64 13.28 -0.33
N ALA A 263 15.43 12.97 0.70
CA ALA A 263 15.13 11.84 1.58
C ALA A 263 13.95 12.08 2.53
N PHE A 264 13.64 13.34 2.86
CA PHE A 264 12.58 13.68 3.83
C PHE A 264 11.69 14.83 3.37
N LEU A 265 12.25 16.03 3.11
CA LEU A 265 11.44 17.24 2.89
C LEU A 265 10.58 17.14 1.62
N LEU A 266 11.13 16.66 0.51
CA LEU A 266 10.38 16.47 -0.73
C LEU A 266 9.52 15.20 -0.75
N GLN A 267 9.62 14.36 0.28
CA GLN A 267 8.68 13.28 0.51
C GLN A 267 7.34 13.84 1.01
N ALA A 268 7.33 14.93 1.79
CA ALA A 268 6.12 15.50 2.37
C ALA A 268 5.08 15.99 1.33
N PRO A 269 5.44 16.72 0.24
CA PRO A 269 4.51 17.03 -0.84
C PRO A 269 3.91 15.78 -1.49
N ARG A 270 4.71 14.72 -1.70
CA ARG A 270 4.19 13.45 -2.23
C ARG A 270 3.18 12.83 -1.28
N GLU A 271 3.50 12.75 0.01
CA GLU A 271 2.59 12.24 1.03
C GLU A 271 1.32 13.10 1.11
N LEU A 272 1.42 14.43 1.01
CA LEU A 272 0.25 15.31 0.96
C LEU A 272 -0.61 15.08 -0.29
N SER A 273 0.02 14.81 -1.44
CA SER A 273 -0.69 14.53 -2.69
C SER A 273 -1.43 13.18 -2.68
N ALA A 274 -0.92 12.19 -1.93
CA ALA A 274 -1.37 10.81 -2.02
C ALA A 274 -2.85 10.62 -1.61
N PRO A 275 -3.36 11.18 -0.50
CA PRO A 275 -4.79 11.12 -0.16
C PRO A 275 -5.67 11.78 -1.20
N LEU A 276 -5.24 12.92 -1.75
CA LEU A 276 -6.00 13.67 -2.77
C LEU A 276 -6.16 12.83 -4.02
N GLN A 277 -5.05 12.35 -4.60
CA GLN A 277 -5.11 11.51 -5.80
C GLN A 277 -5.83 10.19 -5.55
N THR A 278 -5.63 9.58 -4.37
CA THR A 278 -6.31 8.34 -3.98
C THR A 278 -7.83 8.50 -3.96
N LEU A 279 -8.32 9.55 -3.28
CA LEU A 279 -9.73 9.89 -3.26
C LEU A 279 -10.23 10.24 -4.66
N GLY A 280 -9.39 10.92 -5.44
CA GLY A 280 -9.64 11.23 -6.84
C GLY A 280 -9.86 9.97 -7.69
N TYR A 281 -8.95 8.99 -7.60
CA TYR A 281 -9.03 7.71 -8.29
C TYR A 281 -10.29 6.94 -7.88
N ALA A 282 -10.53 6.80 -6.58
CA ALA A 282 -11.75 6.16 -6.07
C ALA A 282 -13.00 6.88 -6.60
N ALA A 283 -13.04 8.21 -6.55
CA ALA A 283 -14.17 8.99 -7.02
C ALA A 283 -14.42 8.78 -8.52
N LEU A 284 -13.39 8.81 -9.36
CA LEU A 284 -13.53 8.55 -10.80
C LEU A 284 -14.03 7.13 -11.07
N MET A 285 -13.55 6.12 -10.33
CA MET A 285 -14.01 4.73 -10.45
C MET A 285 -15.50 4.58 -10.09
N PHE A 286 -15.99 5.29 -9.07
CA PHE A 286 -17.42 5.34 -8.75
C PHE A 286 -18.22 6.15 -9.78
N GLY A 287 -17.70 7.30 -10.24
CA GLY A 287 -18.38 8.19 -11.19
C GLY A 287 -18.52 7.62 -12.60
N PHE A 288 -17.62 6.71 -12.99
CA PHE A 288 -17.66 5.99 -14.27
C PHE A 288 -18.05 4.51 -14.11
N TRP A 289 -18.56 4.11 -12.94
CA TRP A 289 -18.96 2.73 -12.69
C TRP A 289 -19.97 2.16 -13.72
N PRO A 290 -21.00 2.90 -14.19
CA PRO A 290 -21.94 2.38 -15.21
C PRO A 290 -21.28 2.01 -16.54
N GLN A 291 -20.15 2.64 -16.88
CA GLN A 291 -19.36 2.34 -18.06
C GLN A 291 -18.38 1.19 -17.78
N LEU A 292 -17.66 1.27 -16.66
CA LEU A 292 -16.64 0.29 -16.28
C LEU A 292 -17.24 -1.09 -16.05
N SER A 293 -18.40 -1.19 -15.42
CA SER A 293 -19.05 -2.46 -15.09
C SER A 293 -19.44 -3.31 -16.31
N ARG A 294 -19.48 -2.71 -17.51
CA ARG A 294 -19.74 -3.42 -18.78
C ARG A 294 -18.51 -4.19 -19.27
N CYS A 295 -17.31 -3.82 -18.82
CA CYS A 295 -16.07 -4.44 -19.25
C CYS A 295 -15.79 -5.72 -18.45
N ARG A 296 -15.50 -6.83 -19.15
CA ARG A 296 -15.13 -8.11 -18.51
C ARG A 296 -13.84 -7.99 -17.68
N LEU A 297 -12.90 -7.15 -18.12
CA LEU A 297 -11.67 -6.89 -17.36
C LEU A 297 -11.97 -6.25 -16.01
N THR A 298 -12.89 -5.29 -15.95
CA THR A 298 -13.33 -4.67 -14.68
C THR A 298 -13.89 -5.70 -13.71
N LEU A 299 -14.69 -6.65 -14.20
CA LEU A 299 -15.22 -7.74 -13.38
C LEU A 299 -14.12 -8.74 -12.95
N ALA A 300 -13.13 -9.00 -13.80
CA ALA A 300 -11.96 -9.80 -13.44
C ALA A 300 -11.09 -9.12 -12.37
N ILE A 301 -10.90 -7.81 -12.46
CA ILE A 301 -10.22 -7.02 -11.42
C ILE A 301 -11.03 -7.03 -10.12
N ALA A 302 -12.36 -6.96 -10.19
CA ALA A 302 -13.20 -7.13 -9.01
C ALA A 302 -12.98 -8.50 -8.35
N CYS A 303 -12.84 -9.58 -9.13
CA CYS A 303 -12.44 -10.91 -8.62
C CYS A 303 -11.11 -10.88 -7.85
N VAL A 304 -10.10 -10.16 -8.35
CA VAL A 304 -8.82 -9.95 -7.64
C VAL A 304 -9.06 -9.28 -6.28
N GLY A 305 -9.87 -8.22 -6.23
CA GLY A 305 -10.18 -7.52 -4.98
C GLY A 305 -11.02 -8.32 -3.98
N ARG A 306 -11.79 -9.32 -4.44
CA ARG A 306 -12.44 -10.31 -3.56
C ARG A 306 -11.45 -11.24 -2.87
N MET A 307 -10.30 -11.45 -3.50
CA MET A 307 -9.22 -12.34 -3.08
C MET A 307 -7.98 -11.52 -2.74
N ALA A 308 -8.19 -10.38 -2.10
CA ALA A 308 -7.18 -9.39 -1.82
C ALA A 308 -5.94 -9.95 -1.09
N LEU A 309 -6.18 -10.67 0.00
CA LEU A 309 -5.12 -11.23 0.83
C LEU A 309 -4.40 -12.36 0.09
N THR A 310 -5.15 -13.22 -0.60
CA THR A 310 -4.55 -14.29 -1.41
C THR A 310 -3.68 -13.70 -2.53
N ASN A 311 -4.15 -12.70 -3.26
CA ASN A 311 -3.40 -12.13 -4.38
C ASN A 311 -2.15 -11.38 -3.93
N TYR A 312 -2.20 -10.67 -2.80
CA TYR A 312 -1.03 -10.02 -2.23
C TYR A 312 0.07 -11.03 -1.84
N LEU A 313 -0.31 -12.14 -1.19
CA LEU A 313 0.62 -13.21 -0.86
C LEU A 313 1.13 -13.94 -2.11
N LEU A 314 0.26 -14.17 -3.10
CA LEU A 314 0.63 -14.77 -4.38
C LEU A 314 1.65 -13.89 -5.13
N GLN A 315 1.47 -12.57 -5.14
CA GLN A 315 2.46 -11.63 -5.69
C GLN A 315 3.80 -11.76 -4.99
N THR A 316 3.80 -11.85 -3.64
CA THR A 316 5.04 -12.06 -2.88
C THR A 316 5.72 -13.38 -3.27
N ILE A 317 4.96 -14.48 -3.35
CA ILE A 317 5.51 -15.79 -3.71
C ILE A 317 6.12 -15.72 -5.11
N ILE A 318 5.38 -15.23 -6.11
CA ILE A 318 5.87 -15.14 -7.48
C ILE A 318 7.13 -14.28 -7.54
N CYS A 319 7.12 -13.08 -6.95
CA CYS A 319 8.26 -12.15 -7.05
C CYS A 319 9.48 -12.65 -6.27
N THR A 320 9.31 -13.21 -5.07
CA THR A 320 10.45 -13.78 -4.32
C THR A 320 11.01 -15.03 -5.01
N THR A 321 10.19 -15.86 -5.65
CA THR A 321 10.68 -16.96 -6.49
C THR A 321 11.50 -16.42 -7.68
N LEU A 322 10.98 -15.45 -8.43
CA LEU A 322 11.67 -14.89 -9.59
C LEU A 322 12.98 -14.17 -9.21
N PHE A 323 12.91 -13.22 -8.27
CA PHE A 323 14.05 -12.36 -7.96
C PHE A 323 15.05 -13.01 -7.01
N TYR A 324 14.61 -13.82 -6.04
CA TYR A 324 15.50 -14.39 -5.03
C TYR A 324 15.92 -15.82 -5.39
N GLN A 325 14.98 -16.70 -5.75
CA GLN A 325 15.32 -18.11 -6.03
C GLN A 325 15.93 -18.32 -7.42
N PHE A 326 15.38 -17.67 -8.47
CA PHE A 326 15.98 -17.71 -9.81
C PHE A 326 17.10 -16.66 -10.00
N GLY A 327 17.45 -15.93 -8.94
CA GLY A 327 18.56 -15.00 -8.94
C GLY A 327 18.42 -13.85 -9.92
N LEU A 328 17.20 -13.32 -10.11
CA LEU A 328 16.95 -12.14 -10.95
C LEU A 328 17.14 -10.80 -10.22
N PHE A 329 17.38 -10.81 -8.91
CA PHE A 329 17.70 -9.60 -8.14
C PHE A 329 18.90 -8.87 -8.73
N MET A 330 18.77 -7.55 -8.89
CA MET A 330 19.81 -6.66 -9.45
C MET A 330 20.22 -6.97 -10.91
N LYS A 331 19.34 -7.61 -11.70
CA LYS A 331 19.59 -7.88 -13.13
C LYS A 331 18.87 -6.95 -14.10
N PHE A 332 17.89 -6.19 -13.63
CA PHE A 332 17.01 -5.39 -14.47
C PHE A 332 16.88 -3.97 -13.91
N ASN A 333 16.73 -2.99 -14.81
CA ASN A 333 16.45 -1.61 -14.44
C ASN A 333 14.95 -1.42 -14.09
N ARG A 334 14.54 -0.22 -13.69
CA ARG A 334 13.15 0.02 -13.27
C ARG A 334 12.13 -0.22 -14.38
N LEU A 335 12.47 0.16 -15.61
CA LEU A 335 11.58 0.04 -16.76
C LEU A 335 11.35 -1.43 -17.10
N GLU A 336 12.43 -2.22 -17.15
CA GLU A 336 12.39 -3.66 -17.42
C GLU A 336 11.61 -4.42 -16.35
N LEU A 337 11.71 -4.01 -15.08
CA LEU A 337 10.90 -4.58 -14.01
C LEU A 337 9.39 -4.42 -14.24
N LEU A 338 8.94 -3.34 -14.90
CA LEU A 338 7.53 -3.18 -15.24
C LEU A 338 7.03 -4.25 -16.23
N PHE A 339 7.91 -4.83 -17.05
CA PHE A 339 7.53 -5.95 -17.92
C PHE A 339 7.19 -7.21 -17.13
N PHE A 340 7.71 -7.38 -15.91
CA PHE A 340 7.32 -8.48 -15.01
C PHE A 340 5.96 -8.25 -14.34
N VAL A 341 5.49 -7.00 -14.24
CA VAL A 341 4.19 -6.69 -13.62
C VAL A 341 3.03 -7.26 -14.44
N VAL A 342 3.11 -7.14 -15.78
CA VAL A 342 2.06 -7.60 -16.70
C VAL A 342 1.75 -9.11 -16.57
N PRO A 343 2.73 -10.04 -16.64
CA PRO A 343 2.45 -11.46 -16.45
C PRO A 343 2.00 -11.79 -15.04
N VAL A 344 2.50 -11.11 -14.00
CA VAL A 344 2.02 -11.31 -12.62
C VAL A 344 0.55 -10.90 -12.49
N TRP A 345 0.16 -9.76 -13.08
CA TRP A 345 -1.25 -9.35 -13.15
C TRP A 345 -2.11 -10.35 -13.91
N ALA A 346 -1.62 -10.88 -15.03
CA ALA A 346 -2.33 -11.92 -15.78
C ALA A 346 -2.57 -13.16 -14.92
N ILE A 347 -1.55 -13.62 -14.17
CA ILE A 347 -1.68 -14.73 -13.21
C ILE A 347 -2.71 -14.40 -12.13
N ASN A 348 -2.62 -13.23 -11.48
CA ASN A 348 -3.57 -12.82 -10.44
C ASN A 348 -5.01 -12.79 -10.98
N LEU A 349 -5.23 -12.24 -12.17
CA LEU A 349 -6.55 -12.15 -12.81
C LEU A 349 -7.09 -13.54 -13.16
N LEU A 350 -6.31 -14.36 -13.87
CA LEU A 350 -6.71 -15.70 -14.28
C LEU A 350 -7.00 -16.58 -13.06
N PHE A 351 -6.08 -16.60 -12.09
CA PHE A 351 -6.25 -17.35 -10.86
C PHE A 351 -7.52 -16.92 -10.12
N SER A 352 -7.74 -15.62 -9.94
CA SER A 352 -8.91 -15.12 -9.22
C SER A 352 -10.23 -15.43 -9.94
N VAL A 353 -10.27 -15.31 -11.27
CA VAL A 353 -11.47 -15.62 -12.06
C VAL A 353 -11.77 -17.11 -12.03
N ILE A 354 -10.76 -17.97 -12.24
CA ILE A 354 -10.94 -19.43 -12.27
C ILE A 354 -11.33 -19.92 -10.87
N TRP A 355 -10.60 -19.51 -9.83
CA TRP A 355 -10.87 -19.92 -8.45
C TRP A 355 -12.30 -19.57 -8.02
N LEU A 356 -12.76 -18.35 -8.33
CA LEU A 356 -14.08 -17.90 -7.91
C LEU A 356 -15.25 -18.51 -8.69
N ARG A 357 -14.98 -19.30 -9.75
CA ARG A 357 -16.00 -20.15 -10.39
C ARG A 357 -16.34 -21.36 -9.53
N PHE A 358 -15.36 -21.90 -8.80
CA PHE A 358 -15.53 -23.10 -7.98
C PHE A 358 -15.77 -22.77 -6.50
N TRP A 359 -15.16 -21.69 -5.98
CA TRP A 359 -15.24 -21.33 -4.57
C TRP A 359 -15.76 -19.90 -4.35
N ARG A 360 -16.44 -19.67 -3.21
CA ARG A 360 -17.04 -18.34 -2.89
C ARG A 360 -16.02 -17.31 -2.39
N GLN A 361 -14.89 -17.77 -1.84
CA GLN A 361 -13.84 -16.96 -1.21
C GLN A 361 -12.48 -17.45 -1.67
N GLY A 362 -11.47 -16.57 -1.64
CA GLY A 362 -10.09 -17.01 -1.87
C GLY A 362 -9.60 -17.96 -0.77
N PRO A 363 -8.57 -18.78 -1.05
CA PRO A 363 -8.10 -19.80 -0.13
C PRO A 363 -7.63 -19.21 1.20
N VAL A 364 -6.85 -18.11 1.16
CA VAL A 364 -6.34 -17.47 2.39
C VAL A 364 -7.46 -16.72 3.11
N GLU A 365 -8.37 -16.07 2.38
CA GLU A 365 -9.54 -15.41 3.00
C GLU A 365 -10.45 -16.39 3.72
N TRP A 366 -10.64 -17.58 3.14
CA TRP A 366 -11.42 -18.67 3.75
C TRP A 366 -10.73 -19.15 5.02
N LEU A 367 -9.44 -19.50 4.95
CA LEU A 367 -8.67 -19.97 6.11
C LEU A 367 -8.68 -18.91 7.23
N TRP A 368 -8.41 -17.66 6.88
CA TRP A 368 -8.42 -16.55 7.82
C TRP A 368 -9.79 -16.34 8.47
N ARG A 369 -10.90 -16.51 7.71
CA ARG A 369 -12.25 -16.47 8.27
C ARG A 369 -12.51 -17.63 9.24
N GLN A 370 -12.09 -18.85 8.92
CA GLN A 370 -12.25 -20.01 9.79
C GLN A 370 -11.46 -19.85 11.10
N LEU A 371 -10.22 -19.37 11.02
CA LEU A 371 -9.41 -19.06 12.19
C LEU A 371 -10.05 -17.95 13.03
N THR A 372 -10.62 -16.93 12.38
CA THR A 372 -11.37 -15.88 13.08
C THR A 372 -12.57 -16.46 13.83
N LEU A 373 -13.36 -17.34 13.19
CA LEU A 373 -14.50 -18.02 13.82
C LEU A 373 -14.11 -18.78 15.10
N ARG A 374 -13.00 -19.51 15.03
CA ARG A 374 -12.48 -20.29 16.16
C ARG A 374 -11.99 -19.37 17.27
N ALA A 375 -11.19 -18.37 16.92
CA ALA A 375 -10.57 -17.45 17.88
C ALA A 375 -11.58 -16.47 18.52
N SER A 376 -12.72 -16.20 17.89
CA SER A 376 -13.76 -15.34 18.47
C SER A 376 -14.80 -16.09 19.29
N GLY A 377 -14.71 -17.43 19.36
CA GLY A 377 -15.71 -18.26 20.03
C GLY A 377 -17.08 -18.30 19.33
N SER A 378 -17.18 -17.85 18.09
CA SER A 378 -18.44 -17.76 17.33
C SER A 378 -18.81 -19.04 16.59
N LEU A 379 -18.13 -20.15 16.89
CA LEU A 379 -18.39 -21.50 16.36
C LEU A 379 -19.33 -22.33 17.25
N ARG A 380 -20.03 -21.68 18.19
CA ARG A 380 -21.09 -22.31 18.98
C ARG A 380 -22.44 -22.11 18.33
#